data_AF-A0A0Q7G4G6-F1
#
_entry.id   AF-A0A0Q7G4G6-F1
#
_cell.length_a   1.000
_cell.length_b   1.000
_cell.length_c   1.000
_cell.angle_alpha   90.00
_cell.angle_beta   90.00
_cell.angle_gamma   90.00
#
_symmetry.space_group_name_H-M   'P 1'
#
loop_
_entity.id
_entity.type
_entity.pdbx_description
1 polymer ?
#
loop_
_entity_poly.entity_id
_entity_poly.type
_entity_poly.pdbx_seq_one_letter_code
_entity_poly.pdbx_strand_id
1 'polypeptide(L)'
;MQKDKNKIDVHYTNNFENLEVKSSKTAKTQIIKNIEASITGKDSHLETNDYNFDGFTDFASFHTDDGMGVYSIYQIFIFNPKTQQFDLLEFPTNFNPKCDMFCDVKVDKTKKTLTSSCRGGARTHNDIWKYDRNKKLILSKTESY
;
A
#
# COMPACT_ATOMS: atom_id res chain seq x y z
N MET A 1 11.65 -9.85 -18.46
CA MET A 1 10.59 -8.90 -18.05
C MET A 1 9.26 -9.63 -18.09
N GLN A 2 8.64 -9.87 -16.94
CA GLN A 2 7.28 -10.39 -16.89
C GLN A 2 6.35 -9.26 -17.36
N LYS A 3 5.53 -9.53 -18.37
CA LYS A 3 4.54 -8.56 -18.85
C LYS A 3 3.45 -8.42 -17.78
N ASP A 4 3.14 -7.17 -17.45
CA ASP A 4 2.06 -6.83 -16.54
C ASP A 4 0.73 -7.47 -16.97
N LYS A 5 0.04 -8.11 -16.03
CA LYS A 5 -1.17 -8.89 -16.28
C LYS A 5 -2.44 -8.03 -16.31
N ASN A 6 -2.40 -6.78 -15.87
CA ASN A 6 -3.48 -5.80 -15.98
C ASN A 6 -2.92 -4.43 -16.35
N LYS A 7 -3.81 -3.47 -16.64
CA LYS A 7 -3.47 -2.07 -16.80
C LYS A 7 -4.60 -1.27 -16.21
N ILE A 8 -4.27 -0.33 -15.34
CA ILE A 8 -5.24 0.47 -14.59
C ILE A 8 -4.96 1.96 -14.78
N ASP A 9 -6.01 2.74 -14.66
CA ASP A 9 -5.98 4.18 -14.53
C ASP A 9 -6.68 4.54 -13.22
N VAL A 10 -6.00 5.31 -12.36
CA VAL A 10 -6.45 5.63 -11.01
C VAL A 10 -6.36 7.13 -10.81
N HIS A 11 -7.44 7.75 -10.35
CA HIS A 11 -7.43 9.16 -10.00
C HIS A 11 -8.26 9.42 -8.74
N TYR A 12 -7.87 10.47 -8.04
CA TYR A 12 -8.60 10.97 -6.89
C TYR A 12 -9.89 11.66 -7.30
N THR A 13 -10.89 11.51 -6.46
CA THR A 13 -12.13 12.29 -6.50
C THR A 13 -12.47 12.73 -5.07
N ASN A 14 -13.38 13.70 -4.92
CA ASN A 14 -13.80 14.18 -3.60
C ASN A 14 -12.61 14.58 -2.68
N ASN A 15 -11.74 15.47 -3.18
CA ASN A 15 -10.61 16.02 -2.42
C ASN A 15 -9.73 14.94 -1.76
N PHE A 16 -9.29 13.95 -2.54
CA PHE A 16 -8.48 12.81 -2.10
C PHE A 16 -9.18 11.76 -1.21
N GLU A 17 -10.45 11.94 -0.83
CA GLU A 17 -11.17 10.97 0.02
C GLU A 17 -11.70 9.76 -0.74
N ASN A 18 -11.74 9.82 -2.08
CA ASN A 18 -12.23 8.74 -2.93
C ASN A 18 -11.26 8.47 -4.09
N LEU A 19 -11.29 7.23 -4.59
CA LEU A 19 -10.57 6.81 -5.78
C LEU A 19 -11.53 6.25 -6.82
N GLU A 20 -11.33 6.65 -8.07
CA GLU A 20 -11.91 6.00 -9.23
C GLU A 20 -10.83 5.18 -9.94
N VAL A 21 -11.06 3.87 -10.03
CA VAL A 21 -10.14 2.91 -10.65
C VAL A 21 -10.78 2.34 -11.91
N LYS A 22 -10.16 2.57 -13.06
CA LYS A 22 -10.59 2.04 -14.36
C LYS A 22 -9.65 0.94 -14.84
N SER A 23 -10.20 -0.23 -15.15
CA SER A 23 -9.45 -1.31 -15.80
C SER A 23 -9.43 -1.09 -17.31
N SER A 24 -8.24 -0.96 -17.89
CA SER A 24 -8.10 -0.83 -19.36
C SER A 24 -8.51 -2.10 -20.12
N LYS A 25 -8.59 -3.25 -19.44
CA LYS A 25 -8.95 -4.54 -20.09
C LYS A 25 -10.46 -4.78 -20.14
N THR A 26 -11.20 -4.31 -19.15
CA THR A 26 -12.63 -4.63 -18.99
C THR A 26 -13.53 -3.42 -19.10
N ALA A 27 -12.95 -2.21 -19.18
CA ALA A 27 -13.66 -0.92 -19.12
C ALA A 27 -14.55 -0.76 -17.88
N LYS A 28 -14.37 -1.62 -16.86
CA LYS A 28 -15.07 -1.53 -15.58
C LYS A 28 -14.42 -0.45 -14.73
N THR A 29 -15.28 0.28 -14.02
CA THR A 29 -14.90 1.28 -13.03
C THR A 29 -15.25 0.77 -11.64
N GLN A 30 -14.32 0.88 -10.70
CA GLN A 30 -14.56 0.71 -9.27
C GLN A 30 -14.40 2.06 -8.58
N ILE A 31 -15.33 2.39 -7.68
CA ILE A 31 -15.21 3.54 -6.79
C ILE A 31 -14.86 3.02 -5.40
N ILE A 32 -13.72 3.46 -4.87
CA ILE A 32 -13.31 3.22 -3.49
C ILE A 32 -13.55 4.52 -2.74
N LYS A 33 -14.27 4.45 -1.61
CA LYS A 33 -14.68 5.62 -0.85
C LYS A 33 -14.04 5.63 0.54
N ASN A 34 -13.96 6.82 1.13
CA ASN A 34 -13.46 7.02 2.49
C ASN A 34 -12.03 6.49 2.66
N ILE A 35 -11.19 6.71 1.66
CA ILE A 35 -9.76 6.45 1.80
C ILE A 35 -9.13 7.50 2.71
N GLU A 36 -8.01 7.16 3.32
CA GLU A 36 -7.28 8.07 4.19
C GLU A 36 -6.71 9.22 3.36
N ALA A 37 -7.03 10.43 3.80
CA ALA A 37 -6.56 11.69 3.23
C ALA A 37 -6.04 12.57 4.37
N SER A 38 -5.09 13.43 4.03
CA SER A 38 -4.50 14.35 5.01
C SER A 38 -5.55 15.28 5.61
N ILE A 39 -5.58 15.37 6.93
CA ILE A 39 -6.42 16.35 7.65
C ILE A 39 -5.76 17.73 7.73
N THR A 40 -4.48 17.83 7.36
CA THR A 40 -3.74 19.11 7.29
C THR A 40 -3.68 19.69 5.88
N GLY A 41 -4.37 19.07 4.92
CA GLY A 41 -4.44 19.53 3.53
C GLY A 41 -3.20 19.20 2.70
N LYS A 42 -2.38 18.24 3.14
CA LYS A 42 -1.28 17.71 2.32
C LYS A 42 -1.85 16.88 1.19
N ASP A 43 -1.32 17.06 -0.01
CA ASP A 43 -1.74 16.28 -1.18
C ASP A 43 -1.47 14.79 -0.99
N SER A 44 -2.38 13.96 -1.51
CA SER A 44 -2.15 12.52 -1.66
C SER A 44 -1.56 12.21 -3.04
N HIS A 45 -0.79 11.14 -3.09
CA HIS A 45 -0.08 10.66 -4.27
C HIS A 45 -0.39 9.19 -4.53
N LEU A 46 -0.39 8.82 -5.82
CA LEU A 46 -0.60 7.46 -6.27
C LEU A 46 0.70 6.84 -6.74
N GLU A 47 0.90 5.58 -6.42
CA GLU A 47 1.93 4.74 -7.04
C GLU A 47 1.39 3.36 -7.40
N THR A 48 2.05 2.70 -8.35
CA THR A 48 1.69 1.35 -8.80
C THR A 48 2.84 0.39 -8.54
N ASN A 49 2.52 -0.81 -8.06
CA ASN A 49 3.49 -1.87 -7.81
C ASN A 49 2.83 -3.25 -7.85
N ASP A 50 3.58 -4.30 -7.55
CA ASP A 50 3.04 -5.65 -7.29
C ASP A 50 3.35 -5.94 -5.81
N TYR A 51 2.46 -5.51 -4.91
CA TYR A 51 2.71 -5.55 -3.47
C TYR A 51 2.55 -6.97 -2.92
N ASN A 52 1.71 -7.80 -3.56
CA ASN A 52 1.49 -9.19 -3.16
C ASN A 52 2.33 -10.23 -3.95
N PHE A 53 3.12 -9.79 -4.91
CA PHE A 53 4.03 -10.57 -5.74
C PHE A 53 3.32 -11.64 -6.60
N ASP A 54 2.08 -11.40 -7.02
CA ASP A 54 1.30 -12.31 -7.85
C ASP A 54 1.35 -11.99 -9.36
N GLY A 55 2.02 -10.89 -9.72
CA GLY A 55 2.24 -10.42 -11.07
C GLY A 55 1.10 -9.61 -11.67
N PHE A 56 0.09 -9.22 -10.89
CA PHE A 56 -0.84 -8.15 -11.24
C PHE A 56 -0.36 -6.82 -10.65
N THR A 57 -0.61 -5.74 -11.37
CA THR A 57 -0.43 -4.38 -10.86
C THR A 57 -1.52 -4.06 -9.84
N ASP A 58 -1.03 -3.77 -8.65
CA ASP A 58 -1.66 -3.15 -7.50
C ASP A 58 -1.37 -1.65 -7.49
N PHE A 59 -1.94 -0.91 -6.54
CA PHE A 59 -1.59 0.49 -6.34
C PHE A 59 -1.64 0.88 -4.85
N ALA A 60 -1.04 2.01 -4.52
CA ALA A 60 -1.17 2.64 -3.22
C ALA A 60 -1.51 4.12 -3.34
N SER A 61 -2.30 4.61 -2.40
CA SER A 61 -2.47 6.04 -2.11
C SER A 61 -1.65 6.37 -0.87
N PHE A 62 -0.89 7.46 -0.91
CA PHE A 62 -0.11 7.88 0.24
C PHE A 62 -0.03 9.40 0.36
N HIS A 63 0.11 9.90 1.58
CA HIS A 63 0.41 11.30 1.85
C HIS A 63 1.48 11.41 2.93
N THR A 64 2.06 12.59 3.09
CA THR A 64 2.98 12.85 4.20
C THR A 64 2.23 12.84 5.53
N ASP A 65 2.80 12.19 6.55
CA ASP A 65 2.26 12.13 7.91
C ASP A 65 1.78 13.49 8.41
N ASP A 66 0.57 13.53 8.98
CA ASP A 66 -0.06 14.76 9.45
C ASP A 66 0.55 15.32 10.74
N GLY A 67 1.26 14.48 11.50
CA GLY A 67 1.99 14.89 12.69
C GLY A 67 3.29 15.61 12.35
N MET A 68 4.41 14.93 12.52
CA MET A 68 5.73 15.54 12.34
C MET A 68 6.16 15.57 10.87
N GLY A 69 5.43 14.91 9.96
CA GLY A 69 5.70 14.91 8.53
C GLY A 69 7.02 14.24 8.16
N VAL A 70 7.43 13.23 8.95
CA VAL A 70 8.74 12.58 8.85
C VAL A 70 8.75 11.32 7.98
N TYR A 71 7.57 10.78 7.67
CA TYR A 71 7.35 9.64 6.76
C TYR A 71 6.04 9.85 6.00
N SER A 72 5.82 9.06 4.95
CA SER A 72 4.53 8.97 4.27
C SER A 72 3.70 7.79 4.79
N ILE A 73 2.40 7.97 4.88
CA ILE A 73 1.42 6.96 5.28
C ILE A 73 0.77 6.38 4.03
N TYR A 74 0.73 5.05 3.92
CA TYR A 74 0.25 4.34 2.74
C TYR A 74 -1.04 3.57 3.03
N GLN A 75 -2.00 3.68 2.11
CA GLN A 75 -3.06 2.71 1.92
C GLN A 75 -2.80 1.92 0.63
N ILE A 76 -2.64 0.61 0.76
CA ILE A 76 -2.28 -0.30 -0.34
C ILE A 76 -3.54 -1.05 -0.79
N PHE A 77 -3.77 -1.11 -2.09
CA PHE A 77 -4.93 -1.75 -2.70
C PHE A 77 -4.49 -2.88 -3.64
N ILE A 78 -4.92 -4.10 -3.32
CA ILE A 78 -4.50 -5.33 -3.98
C ILE A 78 -5.53 -5.74 -5.01
N PHE A 79 -5.10 -6.01 -6.23
CA PHE A 79 -5.97 -6.51 -7.28
C PHE A 79 -6.39 -7.96 -7.00
N ASN A 80 -7.69 -8.19 -6.98
CA ASN A 80 -8.27 -9.51 -6.86
C ASN A 80 -8.70 -10.03 -8.24
N PRO A 81 -7.98 -11.00 -8.84
CA PRO A 81 -8.27 -11.45 -10.19
C PRO A 81 -9.62 -12.19 -10.33
N LYS A 82 -10.21 -12.66 -9.22
CA LYS A 82 -11.52 -13.34 -9.25
C LYS A 82 -12.66 -12.34 -9.37
N THR A 83 -12.63 -11.27 -8.58
CA THR A 83 -13.67 -10.22 -8.58
C THR A 83 -13.38 -9.14 -9.63
N GLN A 84 -12.14 -9.05 -10.10
CA GLN A 84 -11.61 -7.96 -10.93
C GLN A 84 -11.75 -6.59 -10.27
N GLN A 85 -11.60 -6.56 -8.95
CA GLN A 85 -11.69 -5.38 -8.11
C GLN A 85 -10.44 -5.29 -7.21
N PHE A 86 -10.26 -4.14 -6.61
CA PHE A 86 -9.19 -3.85 -5.67
C PHE A 86 -9.71 -3.89 -4.24
N ASP A 87 -9.02 -4.64 -3.40
CA ASP A 87 -9.31 -4.79 -1.97
C ASP A 87 -8.23 -4.06 -1.16
N LEU A 88 -8.61 -3.37 -0.08
CA LEU A 88 -7.64 -2.74 0.83
C LEU A 88 -6.78 -3.83 1.50
N LEU A 89 -5.47 -3.64 1.53
CA LEU A 89 -4.57 -4.46 2.31
C LEU A 89 -4.61 -4.01 3.76
N GLU A 90 -5.31 -4.77 4.60
CA GLU A 90 -5.36 -4.54 6.03
C GLU A 90 -3.96 -4.67 6.66
N PHE A 91 -3.58 -3.68 7.47
CA PHE A 91 -2.30 -3.70 8.19
C PHE A 91 -2.31 -4.80 9.26
N PRO A 92 -1.36 -5.75 9.28
CA PRO A 92 -1.39 -6.84 10.24
C PRO A 92 -0.95 -6.40 11.66
N THR A 93 -1.92 -6.21 12.56
CA THR A 93 -1.65 -5.76 13.95
C THR A 93 -1.28 -6.88 14.93
N ASN A 94 -1.55 -8.14 14.57
CA ASN A 94 -1.35 -9.31 15.44
C ASN A 94 0.11 -9.79 15.53
N PHE A 95 1.06 -9.06 14.95
CA PHE A 95 2.49 -9.41 14.93
C PHE A 95 3.36 -8.50 15.80
N ASN A 96 2.76 -7.54 16.51
CA ASN A 96 3.46 -6.53 17.30
C ASN A 96 4.56 -5.79 16.50
N PRO A 97 4.23 -5.24 15.30
CA PRO A 97 5.16 -4.41 14.53
C PRO A 97 5.57 -3.14 15.30
N LYS A 98 6.65 -2.48 14.88
CA LYS A 98 7.06 -1.19 15.45
C LYS A 98 6.34 -0.02 14.80
N CYS A 99 5.94 -0.17 13.55
CA CYS A 99 5.08 0.79 12.88
C CYS A 99 3.62 0.44 13.15
N ASP A 100 2.80 1.47 13.35
CA ASP A 100 1.37 1.30 13.61
C ASP A 100 0.54 1.14 12.31
N MET A 101 1.18 1.36 11.16
CA MET A 101 0.60 1.29 9.82
C MET A 101 1.69 1.11 8.76
N PHE A 102 1.31 1.06 7.49
CA PHE A 102 2.25 1.07 6.38
C PHE A 102 2.85 2.48 6.20
N CYS A 103 4.09 2.68 6.68
CA CYS A 103 4.84 3.92 6.50
C CYS A 103 6.02 3.73 5.53
N ASP A 104 6.34 4.74 4.72
CA ASP A 104 7.50 4.74 3.79
C ASP A 104 7.72 3.39 3.07
N VAL A 105 6.66 2.90 2.42
CA VAL A 105 6.64 1.53 1.90
C VAL A 105 7.68 1.32 0.81
N LYS A 106 8.43 0.22 0.91
CA LYS A 106 9.36 -0.22 -0.15
C LYS A 106 9.12 -1.67 -0.52
N VAL A 107 9.06 -1.93 -1.83
CA VAL A 107 8.88 -3.27 -2.40
C VAL A 107 10.22 -3.82 -2.88
N ASP A 108 10.68 -4.93 -2.31
CA ASP A 108 11.81 -5.70 -2.83
C ASP A 108 11.28 -6.89 -3.64
N LYS A 109 11.28 -6.76 -4.97
CA LYS A 109 10.78 -7.79 -5.88
C LYS A 109 11.65 -9.05 -5.93
N THR A 110 12.94 -8.92 -5.58
CA THR A 110 13.88 -10.05 -5.58
C THR A 110 13.64 -10.92 -4.35
N LYS A 111 13.49 -10.29 -3.18
CA LYS A 111 13.24 -10.99 -1.92
C LYS A 111 11.75 -11.25 -1.65
N LYS A 112 10.88 -10.66 -2.47
CA LYS A 112 9.41 -10.66 -2.32
C LYS A 112 9.00 -10.19 -0.92
N THR A 113 9.47 -9.00 -0.56
CA THR A 113 9.19 -8.38 0.73
C THR A 113 8.66 -6.97 0.59
N LEU A 114 7.81 -6.58 1.52
CA LEU A 114 7.45 -5.17 1.77
C LEU A 114 8.22 -4.69 2.99
N THR A 115 8.69 -3.45 3.00
CA THR A 115 9.23 -2.81 4.20
C THR A 115 8.36 -1.64 4.57
N SER A 116 8.02 -1.49 5.85
CA SER A 116 7.45 -0.28 6.43
C SER A 116 8.49 0.39 7.32
N SER A 117 8.77 1.66 7.08
CA SER A 117 9.75 2.44 7.83
C SER A 117 9.05 3.59 8.56
N CYS A 118 9.21 3.66 9.88
CA CYS A 118 8.59 4.68 10.72
C CYS A 118 9.57 5.20 11.78
N ARG A 119 9.22 6.32 12.42
CA ARG A 119 9.96 6.83 13.58
C ARG A 119 9.25 6.53 14.88
N GLY A 120 10.02 6.07 15.88
CA GLY A 120 9.57 5.84 17.25
C GLY A 120 10.62 6.37 18.23
N GLY A 121 10.28 7.45 18.94
CA GLY A 121 11.25 8.16 19.78
C GLY A 121 12.45 8.67 18.98
N ALA A 122 13.66 8.37 19.44
CA ALA A 122 14.91 8.76 18.78
C ALA A 122 15.43 7.72 17.75
N ARG A 123 14.61 6.74 17.37
CA ARG A 123 15.00 5.65 16.46
C ARG A 123 14.14 5.61 15.21
N THR A 124 14.73 5.03 14.16
CA THR A 124 13.98 4.57 12.99
C THR A 124 13.77 3.07 13.10
N HIS A 125 12.57 2.61 12.77
CA HIS A 125 12.20 1.21 12.76
C HIS A 125 11.85 0.77 11.36
N ASN A 126 12.31 -0.41 10.96
CA ASN A 126 11.91 -1.07 9.72
C ASN A 126 11.22 -2.39 10.04
N ASP A 127 9.95 -2.51 9.69
CA ASP A 127 9.20 -3.76 9.71
C ASP A 127 9.21 -4.38 8.31
N ILE A 128 9.74 -5.59 8.21
CA ILE A 128 9.88 -6.33 6.96
C ILE A 128 8.80 -7.40 6.91
N TRP A 129 7.94 -7.30 5.92
CA TRP A 129 6.79 -8.17 5.71
C TRP A 129 7.02 -9.13 4.55
N LYS A 130 6.45 -10.34 4.67
CA LYS A 130 6.45 -11.37 3.63
C LYS A 130 5.08 -12.03 3.54
N TYR A 131 4.75 -12.55 2.36
CA TYR A 131 3.59 -13.41 2.21
C TYR A 131 3.95 -14.85 2.57
N ASP A 132 3.14 -15.48 3.43
CA ASP A 132 3.26 -16.90 3.73
C ASP A 132 2.73 -17.79 2.59
N ARG A 133 2.77 -19.11 2.78
CA ARG A 133 2.27 -20.07 1.77
C ARG A 133 0.76 -19.95 1.52
N ASN A 134 0.02 -19.36 2.45
CA ASN A 134 -1.42 -19.12 2.36
C ASN A 134 -1.74 -17.72 1.82
N LYS A 135 -0.73 -16.98 1.32
CA LYS A 135 -0.85 -15.60 0.84
C LYS A 135 -1.32 -14.62 1.92
N LYS A 136 -1.00 -14.87 3.19
CA LYS A 136 -1.18 -13.90 4.27
C LYS A 136 0.10 -13.10 4.48
N LEU A 137 -0.04 -11.79 4.62
CA LEU A 137 1.09 -10.93 4.98
C LEU A 137 1.46 -11.17 6.45
N ILE A 138 2.73 -11.50 6.70
CA ILE A 138 3.27 -11.78 8.02
C ILE A 138 4.52 -10.95 8.27
N LEU A 139 4.74 -10.56 9.53
CA LEU A 139 5.98 -9.88 9.94
C LEU A 139 7.12 -10.90 9.91
N SER A 140 8.13 -10.65 9.08
CA SER A 140 9.32 -11.50 8.97
C SER A 140 10.41 -11.06 9.93
N LYS A 141 10.60 -9.74 10.11
CA LYS A 141 11.66 -9.17 10.94
C LYS A 141 11.36 -7.71 11.22
N THR A 142 11.78 -7.24 12.39
CA THR A 142 11.89 -5.81 12.72
C THR A 142 13.35 -5.45 12.93
N GLU A 143 13.76 -4.30 12.42
CA GLU A 143 15.08 -3.70 12.64
C GLU A 143 14.92 -2.32 13.26
N SER A 144 15.87 -1.88 14.08
CA SER A 144 15.84 -0.56 14.71
C SER A 144 17.25 -0.03 14.83
N TYR A 145 17.46 1.22 14.44
CA TYR A 145 18.76 1.88 14.45
C TYR A 145 18.65 3.36 14.82
#